data_AF-A0A843TTW5-F1
#
_entry.id   AF-A0A843TTW5-F1
#
_cell.length_a   1.000
_cell.length_b   1.000
_cell.length_c   1.000
_cell.angle_alpha   90.00
_cell.angle_beta   90.00
_cell.angle_gamma   90.00
#
_symmetry.space_group_name_H-M   'P 1'
#
loop_
_entity.id
_entity.type
_entity.pdbx_description
1 polymer ?
#
loop_
_entity_poly.entity_id
_entity_poly.type
_entity_poly.pdbx_seq_one_letter_code
_entity_poly.pdbx_strand_id
1 'polypeptide(L)'
;AMASRGRRGVPAREGEQRRDEPRHEDQGEQQSPAPQGPVLPPPPPVDYGVFMQGLVQAMQTQAHTQAALQAQLEAQERADVWWSSLLRTRFEDGAVEVGWDEFVRLFRAKFVPEHIQDKME
;
A
#
# COMPACT_ATOMS: atom_id res chain seq x y z
N ALA A 1 8.23 54.09 -27.52
CA ALA A 1 8.63 55.19 -26.62
C ALA A 1 9.53 54.58 -25.53
N MET A 2 10.73 55.07 -25.20
CA MET A 2 11.06 56.42 -24.66
C MET A 2 10.27 56.74 -23.39
N ALA A 3 10.83 57.23 -22.27
CA ALA A 3 12.20 57.45 -21.80
C ALA A 3 12.12 57.50 -20.22
N SER A 4 13.13 57.67 -19.36
CA SER A 4 14.16 58.73 -19.31
C SER A 4 15.21 58.50 -18.22
N ARG A 5 16.42 59.04 -18.42
CA ARG A 5 17.39 59.44 -17.36
C ARG A 5 16.70 60.46 -16.41
N GLY A 6 17.02 60.63 -15.12
CA GLY A 6 18.26 60.38 -14.38
C GLY A 6 19.01 61.69 -14.09
N ARG A 7 19.51 61.92 -12.86
CA ARG A 7 20.52 62.96 -12.53
C ARG A 7 21.21 62.69 -11.18
N ARG A 8 22.34 63.38 -10.94
CA ARG A 8 23.39 63.09 -9.95
C ARG A 8 23.61 64.32 -9.05
N GLY A 9 23.96 64.14 -7.77
CA GLY A 9 24.34 65.22 -6.83
C GLY A 9 25.03 64.68 -5.56
N VAL A 10 26.15 65.30 -5.16
CA VAL A 10 27.17 64.97 -4.11
C VAL A 10 27.89 66.33 -3.79
N PRO A 11 28.62 66.63 -2.67
CA PRO A 11 29.05 65.88 -1.47
C PRO A 11 28.23 66.29 -0.21
N ALA A 12 28.64 66.30 1.08
CA ALA A 12 29.91 66.15 1.82
C ALA A 12 29.67 65.51 3.23
N ARG A 13 30.56 64.70 3.82
CA ARG A 13 31.84 64.92 4.53
C ARG A 13 31.70 65.60 5.91
N GLU A 14 31.61 64.78 6.95
CA GLU A 14 32.28 65.03 8.24
C GLU A 14 32.51 63.69 8.95
N GLY A 15 33.65 63.56 9.61
CA GLY A 15 33.98 62.40 10.42
C GLY A 15 34.91 62.86 11.53
N GLU A 16 34.57 62.51 12.76
CA GLU A 16 35.40 62.74 13.94
C GLU A 16 35.36 61.46 14.79
N GLN A 17 36.53 60.92 15.11
CA GLN A 17 36.66 59.76 15.96
C GLN A 17 36.68 60.19 17.43
N ARG A 18 35.95 59.49 18.30
CA ARG A 18 36.41 59.26 19.68
C ARG A 18 36.17 57.80 20.07
N ARG A 19 37.26 57.09 20.34
CA ARG A 19 37.26 55.92 21.21
C ARG A 19 37.26 56.42 22.64
N ASP A 20 36.47 55.80 23.51
CA ASP A 20 36.80 55.55 24.92
C ASP A 20 35.98 54.33 25.39
N GLU A 21 36.69 53.28 25.81
CA GLU A 21 36.19 52.10 26.54
C GLU A 21 36.69 52.22 28.00
N PRO A 22 36.24 51.40 28.98
CA PRO A 22 35.05 50.55 29.07
C PRO A 22 34.30 50.72 30.43
N ARG A 23 33.18 49.99 30.65
CA ARG A 23 32.89 49.14 31.85
C ARG A 23 31.42 48.67 31.90
N HIS A 24 31.19 47.39 32.22
CA HIS A 24 29.86 46.79 32.45
C HIS A 24 29.22 47.25 33.77
N GLU A 25 27.93 47.59 33.71
CA GLU A 25 26.87 47.21 34.69
C GLU A 25 25.60 46.98 33.86
N ASP A 26 25.27 45.73 33.52
CA ASP A 26 24.25 44.92 34.20
C ASP A 26 22.87 45.61 34.29
N GLN A 27 22.04 45.33 33.29
CA GLN A 27 20.59 45.42 33.40
C GLN A 27 20.00 44.34 32.51
N GLY A 28 19.59 43.23 33.12
CA GLY A 28 19.13 42.06 32.40
C GLY A 28 17.79 42.30 31.69
N GLU A 29 17.83 42.43 30.36
CA GLU A 29 16.66 42.08 29.54
C GLU A 29 16.38 40.59 29.72
N GLN A 30 15.39 40.31 30.56
CA GLN A 30 14.86 38.96 30.75
C GLN A 30 14.36 38.45 29.41
N GLN A 31 15.14 37.54 28.79
CA GLN A 31 14.63 36.70 27.71
C GLN A 31 13.49 35.87 28.27
N SER A 32 12.25 36.30 28.00
CA SER A 32 11.05 35.49 28.22
C SER A 32 11.30 34.11 27.61
N PRO A 33 11.18 33.01 28.39
CA PRO A 33 11.38 31.69 27.83
C PRO A 33 10.37 31.47 26.72
N ALA A 34 10.85 31.04 25.55
CA ALA A 34 9.97 30.68 24.44
C ALA A 34 8.94 29.65 24.94
N PRO A 35 7.65 29.76 24.56
CA PRO A 35 6.64 28.84 25.02
C PRO A 35 7.02 27.41 24.59
N GLN A 36 7.35 26.58 25.57
CA GLN A 36 7.62 25.17 25.35
C GLN A 36 6.29 24.49 24.98
N GLY A 37 6.00 24.45 23.68
CA GLY A 37 4.96 23.59 23.15
C GLY A 37 5.22 22.13 23.56
N PRO A 38 4.19 21.27 23.57
CA PRO A 38 4.34 19.88 24.00
C PRO A 38 5.47 19.21 23.22
N VAL A 39 6.52 18.81 23.94
CA VAL A 39 7.64 18.06 23.37
C VAL A 39 7.10 16.70 22.95
N LEU A 40 6.79 16.58 21.65
CA LEU A 40 6.45 15.30 21.05
C LEU A 40 7.61 14.32 21.31
N PRO A 41 7.35 13.10 21.81
CA PRO A 41 8.41 12.11 21.93
C PRO A 41 9.00 11.85 20.54
N PRO A 42 10.32 11.60 20.44
CA PRO A 42 10.91 11.24 19.16
C PRO A 42 10.17 9.99 18.62
N PRO A 43 9.87 9.94 17.30
CA PRO A 43 9.20 8.79 16.73
C PRO A 43 10.03 7.52 17.00
N PRO A 44 9.39 6.37 17.26
CA PRO A 44 10.12 5.14 17.49
C PRO A 44 11.01 4.81 16.28
N PRO A 45 12.22 4.26 16.49
CA PRO A 45 13.07 3.85 15.38
C PRO A 45 12.33 2.79 14.55
N VAL A 46 12.11 3.11 13.28
CA VAL A 46 11.52 2.16 12.32
C VAL A 46 12.59 1.13 11.95
N ASP A 47 12.37 -0.12 12.33
CA ASP A 47 13.16 -1.23 11.78
C ASP A 47 12.72 -1.46 10.31
N TYR A 48 13.51 -0.90 9.39
CA TYR A 48 13.30 -1.05 7.96
C TYR A 48 13.35 -2.51 7.50
N GLY A 49 14.06 -3.39 8.20
CA GLY A 49 14.07 -4.83 7.92
C GLY A 49 12.72 -5.48 8.22
N VAL A 50 12.15 -5.20 9.39
CA VAL A 50 10.79 -5.67 9.76
C VAL A 50 9.73 -5.10 8.81
N PHE A 51 9.83 -3.81 8.45
CA PHE A 51 8.91 -3.19 7.49
C PHE A 51 8.98 -3.87 6.10
N MET A 52 10.17 -4.09 5.57
CA MET A 52 10.35 -4.74 4.26
C MET A 52 9.91 -6.22 4.28
N GLN A 53 10.13 -6.92 5.39
CA GLN A 53 9.60 -8.28 5.59
C GLN A 53 8.06 -8.30 5.54
N GLY A 54 7.40 -7.36 6.23
CA GLY A 54 5.95 -7.20 6.19
C GLY A 54 5.42 -6.88 4.79
N LEU A 55 6.13 -6.06 4.01
CA LEU A 55 5.76 -5.74 2.63
C LEU A 55 5.88 -6.95 1.69
N VAL A 56 6.94 -7.76 1.82
CA VAL A 56 7.09 -9.01 1.07
C VAL A 56 5.98 -10.01 1.43
N GLN A 57 5.68 -10.16 2.73
CA GLN A 57 4.62 -11.05 3.18
C GLN A 57 3.24 -10.61 2.67
N ALA A 58 2.94 -9.31 2.70
CA ALA A 58 1.70 -8.76 2.15
C ALA A 58 1.58 -9.00 0.64
N MET A 59 2.66 -8.80 -0.13
CA MET A 59 2.69 -9.13 -1.57
C MET A 59 2.46 -10.61 -1.84
N GLN A 60 3.09 -11.51 -1.07
CA GLN A 60 2.87 -12.96 -1.20
C GLN A 60 1.42 -13.33 -0.90
N THR A 61 0.86 -12.82 0.20
CA THR A 61 -0.56 -13.02 0.55
C THR A 61 -1.48 -12.55 -0.58
N GLN A 62 -1.25 -11.34 -1.12
CA GLN A 62 -2.03 -10.81 -2.24
C GLN A 62 -1.93 -11.69 -3.49
N ALA A 63 -0.73 -12.15 -3.86
CA ALA A 63 -0.51 -13.02 -5.01
C ALA A 63 -1.21 -14.37 -4.84
N HIS A 64 -1.13 -14.98 -3.65
CA HIS A 64 -1.85 -16.23 -3.34
C HIS A 64 -3.37 -16.04 -3.39
N THR A 65 -3.91 -14.91 -2.89
CA THR A 65 -5.34 -14.60 -2.99
C THR A 65 -5.78 -14.46 -4.45
N GLN A 66 -5.01 -13.76 -5.29
CA GLN A 66 -5.31 -13.62 -6.72
C GLN A 66 -5.28 -14.96 -7.44
N ALA A 67 -4.24 -15.78 -7.21
CA ALA A 67 -4.13 -17.11 -7.80
C ALA A 67 -5.27 -18.06 -7.37
N ALA A 68 -5.69 -17.99 -6.10
CA ALA A 68 -6.83 -18.78 -5.60
C ALA A 68 -8.15 -18.37 -6.26
N LEU A 69 -8.41 -17.06 -6.43
CA LEU A 69 -9.59 -16.55 -7.13
C LEU A 69 -9.60 -16.96 -8.61
N GLN A 70 -8.45 -16.87 -9.30
CA GLN A 70 -8.31 -17.33 -10.69
C GLN A 70 -8.59 -18.83 -10.81
N ALA A 71 -7.94 -19.65 -9.98
CA ALA A 71 -8.14 -21.10 -9.97
C ALA A 71 -9.59 -21.50 -9.64
N GLN A 72 -10.30 -20.73 -8.80
CA GLN A 72 -11.72 -20.95 -8.51
C GLN A 72 -12.60 -20.67 -9.74
N LEU A 73 -12.36 -19.56 -10.46
CA LEU A 73 -13.11 -19.22 -11.67
C LEU A 73 -12.87 -20.25 -12.79
N GLU A 74 -11.60 -20.61 -13.04
CA GLU A 74 -11.24 -21.65 -14.02
C GLU A 74 -11.86 -23.01 -13.67
N ALA A 75 -11.90 -23.38 -12.39
CA ALA A 75 -12.54 -24.61 -11.94
C ALA A 75 -14.06 -24.58 -12.15
N GLN A 76 -14.71 -23.44 -11.93
CA GLN A 76 -16.15 -23.24 -12.14
C GLN A 76 -16.50 -23.33 -13.64
N GLU A 77 -15.81 -22.59 -14.51
CA GLU A 77 -16.02 -22.63 -15.96
C GLU A 77 -15.79 -24.05 -16.52
N ARG A 78 -14.72 -24.71 -16.08
CA ARG A 78 -14.41 -26.09 -16.49
C ARG A 78 -15.46 -27.09 -16.01
N ALA A 79 -16.07 -26.88 -14.84
CA ALA A 79 -17.15 -27.72 -14.34
C ALA A 79 -18.44 -27.55 -15.15
N ASP A 80 -18.80 -26.31 -15.49
CA ASP A 80 -20.00 -26.00 -16.29
C ASP A 80 -19.89 -26.55 -17.74
N VAL A 81 -18.75 -26.32 -18.40
CA VAL A 81 -18.48 -26.86 -19.74
C VAL A 81 -18.45 -28.40 -19.73
N TRP A 82 -17.84 -29.02 -18.71
CA TRP A 82 -17.86 -30.48 -18.56
C TRP A 82 -19.27 -31.02 -18.38
N TRP A 83 -20.07 -30.42 -17.48
CA TRP A 83 -21.39 -30.90 -17.14
C TRP A 83 -22.36 -30.79 -18.31
N SER A 84 -22.42 -29.62 -18.95
CA SER A 84 -23.22 -29.39 -20.16
C SER A 84 -22.84 -30.33 -21.31
N SER A 85 -21.53 -30.58 -21.51
CA SER A 85 -21.05 -31.55 -22.52
C SER A 85 -21.44 -32.99 -22.17
N LEU A 86 -21.35 -33.38 -20.89
CA LEU A 86 -21.69 -34.71 -20.41
C LEU A 86 -23.18 -35.00 -20.56
N LEU A 87 -24.03 -34.03 -20.21
CA LEU A 87 -25.47 -34.09 -20.44
C LEU A 87 -25.76 -34.31 -21.94
N ARG A 88 -25.22 -33.45 -22.81
CA ARG A 88 -25.46 -33.51 -24.26
C ARG A 88 -24.96 -34.80 -24.94
N THR A 89 -23.88 -35.40 -24.44
CA THR A 89 -23.23 -36.55 -25.11
C THR A 89 -23.66 -37.91 -24.57
N ARG A 90 -24.04 -38.00 -23.30
CA ARG A 90 -24.37 -39.27 -22.64
C ARG A 90 -25.87 -39.48 -22.41
N PHE A 91 -26.64 -38.40 -22.49
CA PHE A 91 -28.09 -38.41 -22.31
C PHE A 91 -28.68 -37.76 -23.57
N GLU A 92 -28.72 -38.52 -24.67
CA GLU A 92 -28.93 -38.01 -26.04
C GLU A 92 -30.22 -37.19 -26.24
N ASP A 93 -31.26 -37.44 -25.44
CA ASP A 93 -32.53 -36.67 -25.42
C ASP A 93 -32.54 -35.50 -24.40
N GLY A 94 -31.39 -35.13 -23.83
CA GLY A 94 -31.30 -34.12 -22.78
C GLY A 94 -31.99 -34.55 -21.48
N ALA A 95 -31.89 -35.85 -21.14
CA ALA A 95 -32.61 -36.44 -20.01
C ALA A 95 -32.32 -35.68 -18.69
N VAL A 96 -33.36 -35.04 -18.17
CA VAL A 96 -33.27 -34.00 -17.12
C VAL A 96 -33.04 -34.59 -15.72
N GLU A 97 -33.25 -35.89 -15.53
CA GLU A 97 -33.16 -36.56 -14.24
C GLU A 97 -31.88 -37.40 -14.10
N VAL A 98 -30.73 -36.74 -13.97
CA VAL A 98 -29.56 -37.38 -13.35
C VAL A 98 -29.81 -37.43 -11.83
N GLY A 99 -30.05 -38.64 -11.32
CA GLY A 99 -30.18 -38.86 -9.87
C GLY A 99 -28.94 -38.37 -9.11
N TRP A 100 -29.13 -37.82 -7.92
CA TRP A 100 -28.08 -37.17 -7.13
C TRP A 100 -26.85 -38.06 -6.92
N ASP A 101 -27.05 -39.36 -6.65
CA ASP A 101 -25.96 -40.32 -6.46
C ASP A 101 -25.10 -40.52 -7.72
N GLU A 102 -25.73 -40.54 -8.91
CA GLU A 102 -25.02 -40.65 -10.19
C GLU A 102 -24.27 -39.36 -10.52
N PHE A 103 -24.85 -38.19 -10.22
CA PHE A 103 -24.13 -36.91 -10.29
C PHE A 103 -22.89 -36.92 -9.38
N VAL A 104 -23.04 -37.27 -8.10
CA VAL A 104 -21.93 -37.30 -7.13
C VAL A 104 -20.85 -38.29 -7.57
N ARG A 105 -21.22 -39.47 -8.07
CA ARG A 105 -20.28 -40.49 -8.59
C ARG A 105 -19.47 -39.96 -9.77
N LEU A 106 -20.13 -39.34 -10.76
CA LEU A 106 -19.48 -38.78 -11.94
C LEU A 106 -18.63 -37.55 -11.62
N PHE A 107 -19.08 -36.70 -10.70
CA PHE A 107 -18.35 -35.52 -10.25
C PHE A 107 -17.08 -35.91 -9.47
N ARG A 108 -17.18 -36.83 -8.50
CA ARG A 108 -16.03 -37.34 -7.74
C ARG A 108 -14.95 -37.89 -8.67
N ALA A 109 -15.33 -38.79 -9.59
CA ALA A 109 -14.42 -39.39 -10.56
C ALA A 109 -13.71 -38.36 -11.47
N LYS A 110 -14.28 -37.16 -11.67
CA LYS A 110 -13.71 -36.12 -12.55
C LYS A 110 -12.92 -35.04 -11.82
N PHE A 111 -13.32 -34.65 -10.61
CA PHE A 111 -12.78 -33.48 -9.90
C PHE A 111 -12.10 -33.79 -8.56
N VAL A 112 -12.31 -34.98 -7.98
CA VAL A 112 -11.68 -35.37 -6.71
C VAL A 112 -10.51 -36.31 -7.01
N PRO A 113 -9.26 -35.98 -6.62
CA PRO A 113 -8.11 -36.89 -6.75
C PRO A 113 -8.33 -38.22 -6.01
N GLU A 114 -7.88 -39.34 -6.58
CA GLU A 114 -8.09 -40.70 -6.04
C GLU A 114 -7.69 -40.81 -4.55
N HIS A 115 -6.51 -40.30 -4.19
CA HIS A 115 -6.00 -40.30 -2.80
C HIS A 115 -6.85 -39.51 -1.77
N ILE A 116 -7.84 -38.75 -2.23
CA ILE A 116 -8.87 -38.10 -1.40
C ILE A 116 -10.15 -38.94 -1.40
N GLN A 117 -10.51 -39.58 -2.52
CA GLN A 117 -11.67 -40.48 -2.59
C GLN A 117 -11.54 -41.64 -1.59
N ASP A 118 -10.35 -42.27 -1.49
CA ASP A 118 -10.03 -43.36 -0.55
C ASP A 118 -10.24 -43.00 0.94
N LYS A 119 -10.41 -41.71 1.26
CA LYS A 119 -10.61 -41.19 2.63
C LYS A 119 -12.05 -40.73 2.91
N MET A 120 -12.95 -40.88 1.94
CA MET A 120 -14.36 -40.47 2.02
C MET A 120 -15.32 -41.67 2.06
N GLU A 121 -14.79 -42.88 2.25
CA GLU A 121 -15.47 -44.17 2.41
C GLU A 121 -15.32 -44.66 3.87
#